data_AF-A0A7C0TW67-F1
#
_entry.id   AF-A0A7C0TW67-F1
#
_cell.length_a   1.000
_cell.length_b   1.000
_cell.length_c   1.000
_cell.angle_alpha   90.00
_cell.angle_beta   90.00
_cell.angle_gamma   90.00
#
_symmetry.space_group_name_H-M   'P 1'
#
loop_
_entity.id
_entity.type
_entity.pdbx_description
1 polymer ?
#
loop_
_entity_poly.entity_id
_entity_poly.type
_entity_poly.pdbx_seq_one_letter_code
_entity_poly.pdbx_strand_id
1 'polypeptide(L)'
;MNQTALVFRWYVVMQLFGLVALPITRRLFRHLPDRGYGLSKPLGLLLTGWVLWITTTLGWNSNTGGGVWSALFIVGVGGLWAACYPM
;
A
#
# COMPACT_ATOMS: atom_id res chain seq x y z
N MET A 1 7.97 -21.44 15.76
CA MET A 1 7.34 -20.10 15.68
C MET A 1 5.96 -20.21 16.32
N ASN A 2 5.69 -19.41 17.35
CA ASN A 2 4.39 -19.38 18.03
C ASN A 2 3.32 -18.80 17.08
N GLN A 3 2.20 -19.52 16.90
CA GLN A 3 1.12 -19.13 15.97
C GLN A 3 0.60 -17.71 16.24
N THR A 4 0.55 -17.31 17.51
CA THR A 4 0.16 -15.96 17.93
C THR A 4 1.02 -14.86 17.30
N ALA A 5 2.35 -15.04 17.25
CA ALA A 5 3.24 -14.06 16.66
C ALA A 5 3.03 -13.92 15.14
N LEU A 6 2.66 -15.01 14.46
CA LEU A 6 2.34 -14.98 13.03
C LEU A 6 1.09 -14.15 12.74
N VAL A 7 0.05 -14.28 13.58
CA VAL A 7 -1.18 -13.49 13.47
C VAL A 7 -0.89 -12.01 13.65
N PHE A 8 -0.14 -11.64 14.70
CA PHE A 8 0.24 -10.25 14.92
C PHE A 8 1.09 -9.69 13.78
N ARG A 9 2.06 -10.47 13.27
CA ARG A 9 2.87 -10.06 12.13
C ARG A 9 2.02 -9.79 10.89
N TRP A 10 1.10 -10.71 10.57
CA TRP A 10 0.19 -10.53 9.43
C TRP A 10 -0.69 -9.29 9.60
N TYR A 11 -1.23 -9.07 10.80
CA TYR A 11 -2.06 -7.91 11.10
C TYR A 11 -1.31 -6.59 10.90
N VAL A 12 -0.08 -6.50 11.42
CA VAL A 12 0.80 -5.33 11.24
C VAL A 12 1.10 -5.10 9.75
N VAL A 13 1.41 -6.16 9.01
CA VAL A 13 1.66 -6.07 7.56
C VAL A 13 0.43 -5.52 6.83
N MET A 14 -0.77 -6.05 7.10
CA MET A 14 -2.01 -5.55 6.51
C MET A 14 -2.29 -4.09 6.87
N GLN A 15 -1.95 -3.68 8.10
CA GLN A 15 -2.09 -2.30 8.52
C GLN A 15 -1.12 -1.37 7.77
N LEU A 16 0.11 -1.82 7.49
CA LEU A 16 1.07 -1.06 6.68
C LEU A 16 0.56 -0.81 5.26
N PHE A 17 0.04 -1.84 4.58
CA PHE A 17 -0.58 -1.66 3.25
C PHE A 17 -1.73 -0.64 3.30
N GLY A 18 -2.61 -0.74 4.30
CA GLY A 18 -3.72 0.20 4.48
C GLY A 18 -3.24 1.64 4.73
N LEU A 19 -2.22 1.83 5.57
CA LEU A 19 -1.68 3.15 5.89
C LEU A 19 -1.04 3.81 4.66
N VAL A 20 -0.27 3.05 3.88
CA VAL A 20 0.38 3.51 2.65
C VAL A 20 -0.64 3.98 1.60
N ALA A 21 -1.78 3.29 1.49
CA ALA A 21 -2.84 3.68 0.57
C ALA A 21 -3.82 4.72 1.11
N LEU A 22 -3.82 5.00 2.42
CA LEU A 22 -4.74 5.94 3.05
C LEU A 22 -4.80 7.34 2.39
N PRO A 23 -3.68 8.01 2.05
CA PRO A 23 -3.77 9.31 1.38
C PRO A 23 -4.43 9.22 -0.01
N ILE A 24 -4.23 8.10 -0.72
CA ILE A 24 -4.84 7.84 -2.03
C ILE A 24 -6.34 7.58 -1.85
N THR A 25 -6.73 6.71 -0.92
CA THR A 25 -8.14 6.37 -0.72
C THR A 25 -8.93 7.56 -0.20
N ARG A 26 -8.37 8.37 0.70
CA ARG A 26 -9.01 9.61 1.15
C ARG A 26 -9.26 10.60 0.04
N ARG A 27 -8.39 10.64 -0.98
CA ARG A 27 -8.55 11.52 -2.14
C ARG A 27 -9.57 10.97 -3.14
N LEU A 28 -9.44 9.70 -3.50
CA LEU A 28 -10.27 9.04 -4.52
C LEU A 28 -11.71 8.81 -4.03
N PHE A 29 -11.85 8.37 -2.78
CA PHE A 29 -13.12 8.01 -2.14
C PHE A 29 -13.58 9.07 -1.14
N ARG A 30 -13.20 10.34 -1.35
CA ARG A 30 -13.54 11.46 -0.44
C ARG A 30 -15.05 11.63 -0.22
N HIS A 31 -15.85 11.20 -1.20
CA HIS A 31 -17.31 11.33 -1.20
C HIS A 31 -18.02 10.18 -0.46
N LEU A 32 -17.30 9.13 -0.06
CA LEU A 32 -17.87 8.04 0.72
C LEU A 32 -17.97 8.44 2.21
N PRO A 33 -18.96 7.92 2.96
CA PRO A 33 -19.14 8.25 4.38
C PRO A 33 -17.91 7.98 5.25
N ASP A 34 -17.14 6.94 4.91
CA ASP A 34 -15.93 6.51 5.61
C ASP A 34 -14.64 7.13 5.04
N ARG A 35 -14.75 7.99 4.01
CA ARG A 35 -13.64 8.56 3.23
C ARG A 35 -12.68 7.51 2.66
N GLY A 36 -13.20 6.32 2.31
CA GLY A 36 -12.41 5.24 1.72
C GLY A 36 -11.51 4.48 2.69
N TYR A 37 -11.73 4.60 4.00
CA TYR A 37 -10.96 3.85 4.99
C TYR A 37 -11.13 2.33 4.83
N GLY A 38 -12.35 1.85 4.56
CA GLY A 38 -12.63 0.43 4.33
C GLY A 38 -11.89 -0.16 3.13
N LEU A 39 -11.66 0.66 2.10
CA LEU A 39 -10.95 0.26 0.87
C LEU A 39 -9.43 0.45 0.96
N SER A 40 -8.90 1.05 2.03
CA SER A 40 -7.47 1.32 2.18
C SER A 40 -6.60 0.07 2.09
N LYS A 41 -6.96 -1.00 2.81
CA LYS A 41 -6.22 -2.27 2.84
C LYS A 41 -6.21 -2.98 1.48
N PRO A 42 -7.36 -3.26 0.83
CA PRO A 42 -7.33 -3.92 -0.47
C PRO A 42 -6.67 -3.06 -1.55
N LEU A 43 -6.85 -1.73 -1.51
CA LEU A 43 -6.22 -0.84 -2.48
C LEU A 43 -4.71 -0.75 -2.29
N GLY A 44 -4.21 -0.72 -1.05
CA GLY A 44 -2.78 -0.75 -0.76
C GLY A 44 -2.11 -2.04 -1.21
N LEU A 45 -2.79 -3.18 -1.01
CA LEU A 45 -2.32 -4.48 -1.53
C LEU A 45 -2.26 -4.48 -3.06
N LEU A 46 -3.33 -4.02 -3.71
CA LEU A 46 -3.43 -3.96 -5.17
C LEU A 46 -2.34 -3.07 -5.78
N LEU A 47 -2.22 -1.82 -5.31
CA LEU A 47 -1.24 -0.87 -5.84
C LEU A 47 0.19 -1.35 -5.61
N THR A 48 0.49 -1.84 -4.42
CA THR A 48 1.85 -2.33 -4.12
C THR A 48 2.20 -3.55 -4.97
N GLY A 49 1.28 -4.51 -5.09
CA GLY A 49 1.48 -5.69 -5.94
C GLY A 49 1.67 -5.31 -7.41
N TRP A 50 0.90 -4.34 -7.89
CA TRP A 50 1.00 -3.83 -9.25
C TRP A 50 2.34 -3.10 -9.51
N VAL A 51 2.79 -2.24 -8.58
CA VAL A 51 4.09 -1.56 -8.68
C VAL A 51 5.24 -2.56 -8.60
N LEU A 52 5.15 -3.55 -7.72
CA LEU A 52 6.13 -4.63 -7.67
C LEU A 52 6.17 -5.40 -8.99
N TRP A 53 5.01 -5.76 -9.51
CA TRP A 53 4.90 -6.48 -10.78
C TRP A 53 5.56 -5.70 -11.92
N ILE A 54 5.22 -4.42 -12.10
CA ILE A 54 5.78 -3.64 -13.21
C ILE A 54 7.29 -3.42 -13.05
N THR A 55 7.78 -3.13 -11.84
CA THR A 55 9.22 -2.92 -11.60
C THR A 55 10.04 -4.20 -11.75
N THR A 56 9.47 -5.36 -11.41
CA THR A 56 10.12 -6.66 -11.64
C THR A 56 10.11 -7.06 -13.12
N THR A 57 9.01 -6.83 -13.84
CA THR A 57 8.93 -7.07 -15.29
C THR A 57 9.91 -6.21 -16.08
N LEU A 58 10.15 -4.98 -15.64
CA LEU A 58 11.15 -4.06 -16.23
C LEU A 58 12.61 -4.41 -15.86
N GLY A 59 12.83 -5.39 -14.97
CA GLY A 59 14.16 -5.77 -14.49
C GLY A 59 14.78 -4.79 -13.49
N TRP A 60 14.03 -3.79 -13.02
CA TRP A 60 14.50 -2.81 -12.03
C TRP A 60 14.47 -3.34 -10.60
N ASN A 61 13.65 -4.35 -10.35
CA ASN A 61 13.42 -4.91 -9.04
C ASN A 61 13.37 -6.44 -9.10
N SER A 62 13.55 -7.08 -7.94
CA SER A 62 13.43 -8.53 -7.80
C SER A 62 12.25 -8.87 -6.92
N ASN A 63 11.56 -9.97 -7.22
CA ASN A 63 10.43 -10.46 -6.42
C ASN A 63 10.92 -11.08 -5.09
N THR A 64 11.36 -10.20 -4.20
CA THR A 64 11.91 -10.49 -2.88
C THR A 64 11.23 -9.59 -1.85
N GLY A 65 11.45 -9.86 -0.56
CA GLY A 65 10.95 -8.98 0.50
C GLY A 65 11.41 -7.52 0.33
N GLY A 66 12.65 -7.29 -0.12
CA GLY A 66 13.16 -5.95 -0.41
C GLY A 66 12.41 -5.26 -1.55
N GLY A 67 12.03 -6.02 -2.58
CA GLY A 67 11.22 -5.52 -3.68
C GLY A 67 9.85 -5.04 -3.21
N VAL A 68 9.17 -5.80 -2.34
CA VAL A 68 7.90 -5.38 -1.74
C VAL A 68 8.05 -4.07 -0.97
N TRP A 69 9.11 -3.92 -0.16
CA TRP A 69 9.37 -2.70 0.60
C TRP A 69 9.59 -1.48 -0.31
N SER A 70 10.34 -1.65 -1.41
CA SER A 70 10.53 -0.57 -2.38
C SER A 70 9.21 -0.19 -3.08
N ALA A 71 8.35 -1.17 -3.41
CA ALA A 71 7.04 -0.90 -3.99
C ALA A 71 6.11 -0.19 -3.00
N LEU A 72 6.10 -0.59 -1.72
CA LEU A 72 5.38 0.12 -0.65
C LEU A 72 5.83 1.57 -0.53
N PHE A 73 7.14 1.80 -0.59
CA PHE A 73 7.70 3.15 -0.53
C PHE A 73 7.24 4.02 -1.71
N ILE A 74 7.28 3.48 -2.94
CA ILE A 74 6.81 4.18 -4.15
C ILE A 74 5.34 4.54 -4.03
N VAL A 75 4.47 3.60 -3.62
CA VAL A 75 3.04 3.86 -3.44
C VAL A 75 2.80 4.91 -2.35
N GLY A 76 3.52 4.83 -1.23
CA GLY A 76 3.38 5.77 -0.11
C GLY A 76 3.78 7.19 -0.50
N VAL A 77 4.93 7.34 -1.15
CA VAL A 77 5.40 8.64 -1.66
C VAL A 77 4.45 9.19 -2.71
N GLY A 78 4.04 8.37 -3.69
CA GLY A 78 3.08 8.78 -4.71
C GLY A 78 1.73 9.19 -4.13
N GLY A 79 1.28 8.50 -3.08
CA GLY A 79 0.05 8.83 -2.37
C GLY A 79 0.12 10.13 -1.58
N LEU A 80 1.20 10.36 -0.84
CA LEU A 80 1.42 11.61 -0.11
C LEU A 80 1.59 12.79 -1.05
N TRP A 81 2.35 12.60 -2.15
CA TRP A 81 2.49 13.58 -3.21
C TRP A 81 1.12 13.93 -3.77
N ALA A 82 0.33 12.94 -4.19
CA ALA A 82 -1.03 13.16 -4.65
C ALA A 82 -1.91 13.83 -3.59
N ALA A 83 -1.73 13.60 -2.29
CA ALA A 83 -2.49 14.30 -1.25
C ALA A 83 -2.10 15.79 -1.12
N CYS A 84 -0.85 16.16 -1.43
CA CYS A 84 -0.32 17.51 -1.26
C CYS A 84 -0.66 18.48 -2.41
N TYR A 85 -1.05 17.99 -3.60
CA TYR A 85 -1.52 18.85 -4.70
C TYR A 85 -3.04 19.03 -4.62
N PRO A 86 -3.56 20.16 -4.10
CA PRO A 86 -4.97 20.48 -4.24
C PRO A 86 -5.26 20.72 -5.73
N MET A 87 -6.30 20.07 -6.26
CA MET A 87 -6.91 20.47 -7.53
C MET A 87 -8.01 21.47 -7.23
#